data_AF-A0AAU7TF82-F1
#
_entry.id   AF-A0AAU7TF82-F1
#
_cell.length_a   1.000
_cell.length_b   1.000
_cell.length_c   1.000
_cell.angle_alpha   90.00
_cell.angle_beta   90.00
_cell.angle_gamma   90.00
#
_symmetry.space_group_name_H-M   'P 1'
#
loop_
_entity.id
_entity.type
_entity.pdbx_description
1 polymer ?
#
loop_
_entity_poly.entity_id
_entity_poly.type
_entity_poly.pdbx_seq_one_letter_code
_entity_poly.pdbx_strand_id
1 'polypeptide(L)'
;MRNYWSLLPAILVIVVLILVYAVPTIINPQWTSSIMALFRSTPVPDDATPEEARRAAGILGPQQLKSRRMLAITMVVGALALVGFNISLNREANGCYQVARAFGAVDGPDAKDPCVDMVYGTFMGNPDGTSSEEKPQPVQYYQVVDGKKPKYLKWIQNAPKYDEADLLIGTVGKCSSDLRVEESDDQIKAVIDVDVPCPEDSNMSMTAIKLKKPLGDRKLVTVDDQPITRINPDMDSWFTVLKKLATGG
;
A
#
# COMPACT_ATOMS: atom_id res chain seq x y z
N MET A 1 -15.85 5.48 -0.39
CA MET A 1 -14.73 4.55 -0.13
C MET A 1 -14.95 3.27 -0.91
N ARG A 2 -14.25 3.09 -2.04
CA ARG A 2 -14.23 1.78 -2.72
C ARG A 2 -13.42 0.82 -1.84
N ASN A 3 -14.04 -0.27 -1.42
CA ASN A 3 -13.50 -1.19 -0.42
C ASN A 3 -12.33 -1.99 -1.02
N TYR A 4 -11.11 -1.46 -0.95
CA TYR A 4 -9.89 -2.28 -1.07
C TYR A 4 -9.86 -3.38 0.02
N TRP A 5 -10.69 -3.22 1.06
CA TRP A 5 -11.05 -4.24 2.05
C TRP A 5 -12.05 -5.30 1.56
N SER A 6 -12.54 -5.26 0.31
CA SER A 6 -13.53 -6.23 -0.19
C SER A 6 -13.02 -7.68 -0.22
N LEU A 7 -11.71 -7.87 -0.35
CA LEU A 7 -11.08 -9.19 -0.29
C LEU A 7 -10.82 -9.66 1.15
N LEU A 8 -10.84 -8.77 2.15
CA LEU A 8 -10.59 -9.16 3.54
C LEU A 8 -11.61 -10.16 4.08
N PRO A 9 -12.93 -10.01 3.86
CA PRO A 9 -13.90 -11.02 4.24
C PRO A 9 -13.59 -12.40 3.65
N ALA A 10 -13.26 -12.46 2.36
CA ALA A 10 -12.91 -13.72 1.69
C ALA A 10 -11.62 -14.33 2.25
N ILE A 11 -10.59 -13.51 2.47
CA ILE A 11 -9.32 -13.95 3.06
C ILE A 11 -9.52 -14.41 4.50
N LEU A 12 -10.31 -13.69 5.29
CA LEU A 12 -10.64 -14.05 6.67
C LEU A 12 -11.32 -15.42 6.72
N VAL A 13 -12.29 -15.67 5.83
CA VAL A 13 -12.93 -16.99 5.70
C VAL A 13 -11.90 -18.07 5.38
N ILE A 14 -11.02 -17.84 4.40
CA ILE A 14 -9.97 -18.79 4.01
C ILE A 14 -9.01 -19.06 5.17
N VAL A 15 -8.55 -18.04 5.88
CA VAL A 15 -7.65 -18.16 7.04
C VAL A 15 -8.31 -18.93 8.15
N VAL A 16 -9.58 -18.65 8.47
CA VAL A 16 -10.35 -19.39 9.47
C VAL A 16 -10.46 -20.86 9.09
N LEU A 17 -10.82 -21.18 7.83
CA LEU A 17 -10.90 -22.57 7.35
C LEU A 17 -9.55 -23.29 7.44
N ILE A 18 -8.46 -22.60 7.08
CA ILE A 18 -7.10 -23.14 7.20
C ILE A 18 -6.78 -23.43 8.66
N LEU A 19 -7.06 -22.51 9.59
CA LEU A 19 -6.77 -22.69 11.00
C LEU A 19 -7.61 -23.82 11.61
N VAL A 20 -8.89 -23.92 11.25
CA VAL A 20 -9.80 -25.00 11.67
C VAL A 20 -9.28 -26.37 11.23
N TYR A 21 -8.67 -26.48 10.05
CA TYR A 21 -8.07 -27.74 9.59
C TYR A 21 -6.66 -27.99 10.17
N ALA A 22 -5.80 -26.97 10.13
CA ALA A 22 -4.38 -27.11 10.40
C ALA A 22 -4.06 -27.24 11.89
N VAL A 23 -4.73 -26.49 12.78
CA VAL A 23 -4.46 -26.52 14.23
C VAL A 23 -4.74 -27.91 14.81
N PRO A 24 -5.90 -28.54 14.56
CA PRO A 24 -6.13 -29.92 15.01
C PRO A 24 -5.15 -30.91 14.38
N THR A 25 -4.82 -30.73 13.09
CA THR A 25 -3.88 -31.62 12.37
C THR A 25 -2.44 -31.53 12.91
N ILE A 26 -2.01 -30.37 13.40
CA ILE A 26 -0.70 -30.20 14.03
C ILE A 26 -0.68 -30.89 15.40
N ILE A 27 -1.70 -30.63 16.23
CA ILE A 27 -1.81 -31.17 17.60
C ILE A 27 -1.97 -32.70 17.55
N ASN A 28 -2.97 -33.19 16.82
CA ASN A 28 -3.25 -34.61 16.67
C ASN A 28 -3.73 -34.94 15.23
N PRO A 29 -2.85 -35.40 14.34
CA PRO A 29 -3.21 -35.65 12.94
C PRO A 29 -4.16 -36.85 12.76
N GLN A 30 -4.34 -37.69 13.79
CA GLN A 30 -5.27 -38.81 13.75
C GLN A 30 -6.73 -38.35 13.87
N TRP A 31 -6.99 -37.20 14.49
CA TRP A 31 -8.36 -36.73 14.71
C TRP A 31 -9.07 -36.45 13.37
N THR A 32 -8.36 -35.87 12.40
CA THR A 32 -8.90 -35.61 11.06
C THR A 32 -9.03 -36.87 10.20
N SER A 33 -8.18 -37.89 10.40
CA SER A 33 -8.34 -39.17 9.69
C SER A 33 -9.47 -40.02 10.27
N SER A 34 -9.68 -40.02 11.60
CA SER A 34 -10.80 -40.70 12.24
C SER A 34 -12.15 -40.13 11.83
N ILE A 35 -12.27 -38.79 11.72
CA ILE A 35 -13.50 -38.14 11.22
C ILE A 35 -13.75 -38.49 9.74
N MET A 36 -12.74 -38.47 8.88
CA MET A 36 -12.92 -38.90 7.48
C MET A 36 -13.20 -40.40 7.34
N ALA A 37 -12.65 -41.24 8.23
CA ALA A 37 -12.92 -42.68 8.25
C ALA A 37 -14.37 -42.98 8.67
N LEU A 38 -14.96 -42.15 9.55
CA LEU A 38 -16.38 -42.20 9.93
C LEU A 38 -17.35 -42.01 8.75
N PHE A 39 -16.92 -41.33 7.68
CA PHE A 39 -17.73 -41.12 6.46
C PHE A 39 -17.41 -42.10 5.33
N ARG A 40 -16.49 -43.06 5.53
CA ARG A 40 -16.27 -44.12 4.54
C ARG A 40 -17.38 -45.15 4.62
N SER A 41 -18.12 -45.30 3.51
CA SER A 41 -19.18 -46.29 3.35
C SER A 41 -18.67 -47.67 2.89
N THR A 42 -17.36 -47.85 2.71
CA THR A 42 -16.78 -49.10 2.23
C THR A 42 -16.49 -50.05 3.41
N PRO A 43 -17.15 -51.22 3.49
CA PRO A 43 -16.88 -52.19 4.54
C PRO A 43 -15.46 -52.75 4.39
N VAL A 44 -14.81 -52.99 5.54
CA VAL A 44 -13.49 -53.63 5.59
C VAL A 44 -13.69 -55.12 5.31
N PRO A 45 -12.98 -55.72 4.33
CA PRO A 45 -13.03 -57.16 4.09
C PRO A 45 -12.62 -57.95 5.34
N ASP A 46 -13.28 -59.08 5.63
CA ASP A 46 -13.01 -59.92 6.81
C ASP A 46 -11.61 -60.56 6.80
N ASP A 47 -10.95 -60.58 5.64
CA ASP A 47 -9.61 -61.09 5.38
C ASP A 47 -8.53 -59.99 5.30
N ALA A 48 -8.87 -58.75 5.68
CA ALA A 48 -7.94 -57.63 5.62
C ALA A 48 -6.70 -57.86 6.50
N THR A 49 -5.52 -57.62 5.92
CA THR A 49 -4.26 -57.65 6.66
C THR A 49 -4.28 -56.62 7.81
N PRO A 50 -3.46 -56.77 8.87
CA PRO A 50 -3.41 -55.81 9.98
C PRO A 50 -3.09 -54.37 9.53
N GLU A 51 -2.38 -54.19 8.42
CA GLU A 51 -2.11 -52.88 7.83
C GLU A 51 -3.30 -52.30 7.07
N GLU A 52 -4.07 -53.13 6.36
CA GLU A 52 -5.30 -52.74 5.69
C GLU A 52 -6.40 -52.41 6.71
N ALA A 53 -6.51 -53.20 7.78
CA ALA A 53 -7.40 -52.91 8.90
C ALA A 53 -7.03 -51.59 9.60
N ARG A 54 -5.73 -51.30 9.80
CA ARG A 54 -5.27 -50.02 10.35
C ARG A 54 -5.55 -48.83 9.41
N ARG A 55 -5.33 -48.98 8.10
CA ARG A 55 -5.68 -47.95 7.11
C ARG A 55 -7.18 -47.74 7.00
N ALA A 56 -7.97 -48.80 7.13
CA ALA A 56 -9.42 -48.74 7.13
C ALA A 56 -9.98 -48.08 8.40
N ALA A 57 -9.36 -48.34 9.56
CA ALA A 57 -9.63 -47.65 10.83
C ALA A 57 -9.13 -46.19 10.87
N GLY A 58 -8.52 -45.69 9.79
CA GLY A 58 -8.00 -44.33 9.70
C GLY A 58 -6.74 -44.08 10.56
N ILE A 59 -6.04 -45.12 11.00
CA ILE A 59 -4.81 -45.01 11.78
C ILE A 59 -3.65 -44.67 10.83
N LEU A 60 -3.13 -43.46 10.98
CA LEU A 60 -2.03 -42.96 10.14
C LEU A 60 -0.69 -43.56 10.58
N GLY A 61 0.10 -44.01 9.60
CA GLY A 61 1.49 -44.42 9.83
C GLY A 61 2.42 -43.23 10.14
N PRO A 62 3.63 -43.47 10.67
CA PRO A 62 4.56 -42.41 11.10
C PRO A 62 4.97 -41.44 9.97
N GLN A 63 5.18 -41.94 8.75
CA GLN A 63 5.45 -41.08 7.59
C GLN A 63 4.23 -40.21 7.21
N GLN A 64 3.01 -40.76 7.31
CA GLN A 64 1.77 -40.02 7.01
C GLN A 64 1.49 -38.94 8.06
N LEU A 65 1.75 -39.22 9.35
CA LEU A 65 1.68 -38.23 10.43
C LEU A 65 2.64 -37.07 10.17
N LYS A 66 3.89 -37.38 9.80
CA LYS A 66 4.91 -36.36 9.49
C LYS A 66 4.52 -35.54 8.26
N SER A 67 4.05 -36.17 7.19
CA SER A 67 3.59 -35.50 5.97
C SER A 67 2.40 -34.57 6.22
N ARG A 68 1.39 -35.03 6.98
CA ARG A 68 0.22 -34.20 7.31
C ARG A 68 0.56 -33.01 8.20
N ARG A 69 1.45 -33.19 9.19
CA ARG A 69 1.95 -32.07 9.99
C ARG A 69 2.70 -31.06 9.14
N MET A 70 3.55 -31.53 8.23
CA MET A 70 4.27 -30.64 7.31
C MET A 70 3.32 -29.85 6.42
N LEU A 71 2.32 -30.52 5.83
CA LEU A 71 1.28 -29.88 5.04
C LEU A 71 0.50 -28.83 5.85
N ALA A 72 0.08 -29.16 7.07
CA ALA A 72 -0.65 -28.24 7.94
C ALA A 72 0.19 -27.01 8.31
N ILE A 73 1.48 -27.20 8.61
CA ILE A 73 2.42 -26.09 8.83
C ILE A 73 2.54 -25.22 7.58
N THR A 74 2.71 -25.82 6.39
CA THR A 74 2.78 -25.08 5.12
C THR A 74 1.50 -24.29 4.86
N MET A 75 0.33 -24.85 5.15
CA MET A 75 -0.95 -24.15 5.01
C MET A 75 -1.04 -22.94 5.94
N VAL A 76 -0.61 -23.06 7.20
CA VAL A 76 -0.57 -21.92 8.15
C VAL A 76 0.39 -20.84 7.65
N VAL A 77 1.57 -21.21 7.17
CA VAL A 77 2.54 -20.26 6.59
C VAL A 77 1.95 -19.58 5.35
N GLY A 78 1.26 -20.33 4.48
CA GLY A 78 0.57 -19.78 3.30
C GLY A 78 -0.54 -18.79 3.66
N ALA A 79 -1.33 -19.08 4.71
CA ALA A 79 -2.35 -18.17 5.22
C ALA A 79 -1.74 -16.86 5.74
N LEU A 80 -0.65 -16.94 6.52
CA LEU A 80 0.08 -15.76 6.99
C LEU A 80 0.63 -14.93 5.82
N ALA A 81 1.15 -15.60 4.79
CA ALA A 81 1.62 -14.93 3.57
C ALA A 81 0.48 -14.23 2.81
N LEU A 82 -0.69 -14.86 2.68
CA LEU A 82 -1.88 -14.25 2.05
C LEU A 82 -2.37 -13.01 2.81
N VAL A 83 -2.45 -13.09 4.13
CA VAL A 83 -2.80 -11.93 4.98
C VAL A 83 -1.78 -10.82 4.82
N GLY A 84 -0.48 -11.15 4.88
CA GLY A 84 0.60 -10.19 4.69
C GLY A 84 0.56 -9.52 3.32
N PHE A 85 0.32 -10.29 2.25
CA PHE A 85 0.21 -9.79 0.88
C PHE A 85 -0.98 -8.84 0.71
N ASN A 86 -2.15 -9.21 1.22
CA ASN A 86 -3.34 -8.38 1.11
C ASN A 86 -3.22 -7.07 1.90
N ILE A 87 -2.70 -7.12 3.13
CA ILE A 87 -2.42 -5.92 3.92
C ILE A 87 -1.39 -5.04 3.21
N SER A 88 -0.31 -5.62 2.66
CA SER A 88 0.72 -4.87 1.95
C SER A 88 0.17 -4.17 0.70
N LEU A 89 -0.59 -4.88 -0.14
CA LEU A 89 -1.20 -4.30 -1.33
C LEU A 89 -2.20 -3.21 -0.98
N ASN A 90 -3.10 -3.47 -0.03
CA ASN A 90 -4.08 -2.49 0.42
C ASN A 90 -3.42 -1.27 1.04
N ARG A 91 -2.32 -1.45 1.77
CA ARG A 91 -1.56 -0.34 2.35
C ARG A 91 -0.90 0.49 1.26
N GLU A 92 -0.21 -0.12 0.30
CA GLU A 92 0.46 0.65 -0.75
C GLU A 92 -0.54 1.38 -1.66
N ALA A 93 -1.68 0.76 -1.97
CA ALA A 93 -2.78 1.40 -2.69
C ALA A 93 -3.45 2.51 -1.87
N ASN A 94 -3.68 2.29 -0.57
CA ASN A 94 -4.22 3.32 0.32
C ASN A 94 -3.26 4.50 0.51
N GLY A 95 -1.95 4.30 0.45
CA GLY A 95 -0.96 5.38 0.52
C GLY A 95 -1.09 6.32 -0.67
N CYS A 96 -1.27 5.76 -1.86
CA CYS A 96 -1.55 6.53 -3.07
C CYS A 96 -2.85 7.33 -2.95
N TYR A 97 -3.90 6.73 -2.39
CA TYR A 97 -5.17 7.42 -2.15
C TYR A 97 -5.06 8.55 -1.12
N GLN A 98 -4.34 8.32 -0.02
CA GLN A 98 -4.06 9.35 0.99
C GLN A 98 -3.27 10.50 0.39
N VAL A 99 -2.30 10.21 -0.46
CA VAL A 99 -1.54 11.23 -1.19
C VAL A 99 -2.43 12.01 -2.15
N ALA A 100 -3.23 11.33 -2.97
CA ALA A 100 -4.14 11.96 -3.91
C ALA A 100 -5.09 12.94 -3.20
N ARG A 101 -5.74 12.48 -2.12
CA ARG A 101 -6.60 13.33 -1.31
C ARG A 101 -5.85 14.44 -0.60
N ALA A 102 -4.65 14.15 -0.07
CA ALA A 102 -3.83 15.17 0.56
C ALA A 102 -3.38 16.25 -0.43
N PHE A 103 -3.26 15.94 -1.73
CA PHE A 103 -3.02 16.92 -2.78
C PHE A 103 -4.28 17.58 -3.34
N GLY A 104 -5.48 17.26 -2.81
CA GLY A 104 -6.73 17.91 -3.19
C GLY A 104 -7.58 17.16 -4.21
N ALA A 105 -7.25 15.91 -4.56
CA ALA A 105 -8.08 15.11 -5.45
C ALA A 105 -9.45 14.81 -4.85
N VAL A 106 -10.52 15.04 -5.63
CA VAL A 106 -11.91 14.84 -5.22
C VAL A 106 -12.46 13.54 -5.81
N ASP A 107 -13.04 12.68 -4.97
CA ASP A 107 -13.70 11.45 -5.41
C ASP A 107 -15.05 11.77 -6.08
N GLY A 108 -15.08 11.77 -7.42
CA GLY A 108 -16.33 11.77 -8.19
C GLY A 108 -16.94 10.37 -8.30
N PRO A 109 -18.25 10.25 -8.60
CA PRO A 109 -18.91 8.96 -8.83
C PRO A 109 -18.31 8.16 -9.99
N ASP A 110 -17.62 8.81 -10.91
CA ASP A 110 -17.01 8.21 -12.12
C ASP A 110 -15.52 7.85 -11.99
N ALA A 111 -14.88 8.09 -10.83
CA ALA A 111 -13.45 7.81 -10.65
C ALA A 111 -13.17 6.29 -10.67
N LYS A 112 -12.52 5.80 -11.74
CA LYS A 112 -12.38 4.36 -12.04
C LYS A 112 -11.31 3.66 -11.21
N ASP A 113 -10.22 4.32 -10.83
CA ASP A 113 -9.34 3.91 -9.73
C ASP A 113 -8.58 5.14 -9.22
N PRO A 114 -8.83 5.63 -8.00
CA PRO A 114 -8.29 6.91 -7.57
C PRO A 114 -6.75 6.93 -7.49
N CYS A 115 -6.09 5.78 -7.42
CA CYS A 115 -4.64 5.77 -7.42
C CYS A 115 -4.02 5.92 -8.82
N VAL A 116 -4.64 5.31 -9.84
CA VAL A 116 -4.13 5.30 -11.21
C VAL A 116 -4.61 6.53 -11.99
N ASP A 117 -5.80 7.03 -11.65
CA ASP A 117 -6.47 8.07 -12.42
C ASP A 117 -6.41 9.46 -11.78
N MET A 118 -5.96 9.61 -10.52
CA MET A 118 -5.95 10.93 -9.85
C MET A 118 -4.56 11.52 -9.66
N VAL A 119 -3.48 10.79 -9.84
CA VAL A 119 -2.13 11.32 -9.64
C VAL A 119 -1.24 10.92 -10.80
N TYR A 120 -0.62 11.91 -11.42
CA TYR A 120 0.26 11.76 -12.57
C TYR A 120 1.59 12.46 -12.33
N GLY A 121 2.65 12.02 -13.00
CA GLY A 121 3.82 12.86 -13.17
C GLY A 121 3.55 14.03 -14.10
N THR A 122 4.10 15.20 -13.77
CA THR A 122 4.05 16.35 -14.67
C THR A 122 4.81 16.06 -15.96
N PHE A 123 4.13 16.20 -17.10
CA PHE A 123 4.71 15.98 -18.43
C PHE A 123 5.41 17.22 -19.02
N MET A 124 4.98 18.42 -18.61
CA MET A 124 5.38 19.68 -19.22
C MET A 124 5.51 20.77 -18.16
N GLY A 125 6.54 21.60 -18.29
CA GLY A 125 6.82 22.72 -17.40
C GLY A 125 8.21 22.62 -16.79
N ASN A 126 8.98 23.70 -16.88
CA ASN A 126 10.13 23.90 -16.03
C ASN A 126 9.65 24.68 -14.80
N PRO A 127 9.64 24.07 -13.60
CA PRO A 127 9.21 24.77 -12.41
C PRO A 127 10.20 25.85 -11.98
N ASP A 128 11.44 25.84 -12.46
CA ASP A 128 12.44 26.81 -12.03
C ASP A 128 12.13 28.21 -12.56
N GLY A 129 11.95 29.17 -11.65
CA GLY A 129 11.78 30.57 -12.02
C GLY A 129 11.01 31.39 -10.99
N THR A 130 11.09 32.71 -11.17
CA THR A 130 10.27 33.65 -10.41
C THR A 130 8.84 33.68 -10.96
N SER A 131 7.87 33.96 -10.10
CA SER A 131 6.50 34.25 -10.54
C SER A 131 6.48 35.50 -11.43
N SER A 132 5.74 35.44 -12.52
CA SER A 132 5.50 36.56 -13.44
C SER A 132 4.17 37.26 -13.18
N GLU A 133 3.25 36.60 -12.48
CA GLU A 133 1.93 37.14 -12.13
C GLU A 133 1.95 38.05 -10.90
N GLU A 134 1.09 39.07 -10.90
CA GLU A 134 0.92 39.98 -9.74
C GLU A 134 0.21 39.28 -8.57
N LYS A 135 -0.67 38.32 -8.86
CA LYS A 135 -1.47 37.58 -7.88
C LYS A 135 -1.38 36.08 -8.12
N PRO A 136 -0.20 35.48 -7.93
CA PRO A 136 -0.05 34.04 -8.10
C PRO A 136 -0.86 33.30 -7.05
N GLN A 137 -1.13 32.03 -7.33
CA GLN A 137 -1.91 31.17 -6.47
C GLN A 137 -1.06 30.33 -5.52
N PRO A 138 -1.63 29.99 -4.35
CA PRO A 138 -0.91 29.22 -3.35
C PRO A 138 -0.78 27.75 -3.74
N VAL A 139 0.41 27.21 -3.50
CA VAL A 139 0.65 25.76 -3.46
C VAL A 139 0.35 25.29 -2.05
N GLN A 140 -0.53 24.30 -1.92
CA GLN A 140 -1.02 23.88 -0.61
C GLN A 140 -0.15 22.83 0.06
N TYR A 141 0.43 21.92 -0.73
CA TYR A 141 1.07 20.73 -0.19
C TYR A 141 2.37 20.37 -0.89
N TYR A 142 3.29 19.78 -0.13
CA TYR A 142 4.54 19.21 -0.64
C TYR A 142 4.93 17.95 0.11
N GLN A 143 5.83 17.16 -0.46
CA GLN A 143 6.49 16.04 0.19
C GLN A 143 8.01 16.19 0.05
N VAL A 144 8.74 15.83 1.11
CA VAL A 144 10.20 15.68 1.09
C VAL A 144 10.58 14.25 0.73
N VAL A 145 11.62 14.08 -0.08
CA VAL A 145 12.19 12.78 -0.46
C VAL A 145 13.46 12.53 0.34
N ASP A 146 13.33 11.84 1.47
CA ASP A 146 14.44 11.57 2.40
C ASP A 146 15.24 10.33 1.96
N GLY A 147 15.88 10.40 0.79
CA GLY A 147 16.81 9.38 0.26
C GLY A 147 16.20 8.02 -0.12
N LYS A 148 14.91 7.78 0.18
CA LYS A 148 14.14 6.62 -0.27
C LYS A 148 12.99 7.07 -1.14
N LYS A 149 12.83 6.39 -2.28
CA LYS A 149 11.70 6.61 -3.19
C LYS A 149 10.38 6.29 -2.47
N PRO A 150 9.42 7.22 -2.45
CA PRO A 150 8.11 6.96 -1.85
C PRO A 150 7.42 5.78 -2.54
N LYS A 151 6.93 4.82 -1.75
CA LYS A 151 6.46 3.52 -2.28
C LYS A 151 5.23 3.63 -3.17
N TYR A 152 4.38 4.61 -2.92
CA TYR A 152 3.12 4.78 -3.65
C TYR A 152 3.35 5.21 -5.12
N LEU A 153 4.54 5.74 -5.44
CA LEU A 153 4.90 6.22 -6.78
C LEU A 153 5.00 5.11 -7.82
N LYS A 154 5.03 3.84 -7.41
CA LYS A 154 4.97 2.72 -8.37
C LYS A 154 3.59 2.54 -9.01
N TRP A 155 2.57 3.20 -8.44
CA TRP A 155 1.20 3.07 -8.89
C TRP A 155 0.71 4.24 -9.74
N ILE A 156 1.43 5.37 -9.72
CA ILE A 156 1.06 6.54 -10.52
C ILE A 156 1.52 6.34 -11.97
N GLN A 157 0.74 6.86 -12.91
CA GLN A 157 1.16 6.87 -14.30
C GLN A 157 2.22 7.96 -14.52
N ASN A 158 3.21 7.66 -15.37
CA ASN A 158 4.33 8.57 -15.69
C ASN A 158 5.08 9.08 -14.47
N ALA A 159 5.36 8.18 -13.52
CA ALA A 159 6.07 8.53 -12.30
C ALA A 159 7.38 9.31 -12.59
N PRO A 160 7.61 10.49 -11.98
CA PRO A 160 8.85 11.23 -12.10
C PRO A 160 10.11 10.38 -11.87
N LYS A 161 11.26 10.88 -12.28
CA LYS A 161 12.54 10.32 -11.83
C LYS A 161 12.86 10.94 -10.46
N TYR A 162 12.93 10.09 -9.43
CA TYR A 162 13.03 10.53 -8.02
C TYR A 162 14.41 10.35 -7.42
N ASP A 163 15.28 9.59 -8.08
CA ASP A 163 16.63 9.30 -7.57
C ASP A 163 17.47 10.57 -7.45
N GLU A 164 17.02 11.67 -8.07
CA GLU A 164 17.65 12.99 -8.05
C GLU A 164 16.73 14.09 -7.53
N ALA A 165 15.54 13.77 -7.01
CA ALA A 165 14.59 14.76 -6.53
C ALA A 165 14.62 14.86 -5.00
N ASP A 166 14.62 16.08 -4.48
CA ASP A 166 14.59 16.35 -3.04
C ASP A 166 13.16 16.64 -2.56
N LEU A 167 12.31 17.19 -3.43
CA LEU A 167 10.93 17.56 -3.13
C LEU A 167 9.97 17.10 -4.21
N LEU A 168 8.74 16.82 -3.79
CA LEU A 168 7.59 16.60 -4.65
C LEU A 168 6.51 17.61 -4.32
N ILE A 169 6.09 18.35 -5.34
CA ILE A 169 5.02 19.33 -5.21
C ILE A 169 3.83 18.83 -6.03
N GLY A 170 2.68 18.70 -5.37
CA GLY A 170 1.43 18.36 -6.03
C GLY A 170 0.66 19.62 -6.39
N THR A 171 0.16 19.65 -7.62
CA THR A 171 -0.69 20.72 -8.16
C THR A 171 -1.88 20.10 -8.87
N VAL A 172 -2.95 20.88 -9.07
CA VAL A 172 -4.05 20.44 -9.93
C VAL A 172 -3.53 20.27 -11.36
N GLY A 173 -3.87 19.17 -12.03
CA GLY A 173 -3.25 18.76 -13.29
C GLY A 173 -3.28 19.80 -14.40
N LYS A 174 -4.33 20.63 -14.46
CA LYS A 174 -4.46 21.70 -15.46
C LYS A 174 -3.56 22.92 -15.20
N CYS A 175 -3.05 23.08 -13.99
CA CYS A 175 -2.19 24.19 -13.60
C CYS A 175 -0.73 23.76 -13.37
N SER A 176 -0.39 22.51 -13.64
CA SER A 176 0.93 21.97 -13.31
C SER A 176 2.07 22.61 -14.10
N SER A 177 1.78 23.09 -15.31
CA SER A 177 2.71 23.82 -16.17
C SER A 177 3.10 25.20 -15.62
N ASP A 178 2.23 25.76 -14.80
CA ASP A 178 2.36 27.11 -14.25
C ASP A 178 2.98 27.09 -12.85
N LEU A 179 3.34 25.91 -12.33
CA LEU A 179 4.14 25.82 -11.12
C LEU A 179 5.46 26.59 -11.32
N ARG A 180 5.76 27.48 -10.37
CA ARG A 180 7.03 28.18 -10.23
C ARG A 180 7.61 27.93 -8.85
N VAL A 181 8.89 27.61 -8.82
CA VAL A 181 9.69 27.36 -7.64
C VAL A 181 10.92 28.24 -7.69
N GLU A 182 11.03 29.09 -6.69
CA GLU A 182 12.16 29.99 -6.49
C GLU A 182 12.92 29.56 -5.23
N GLU A 183 14.21 29.29 -5.39
CA GLU A 183 15.09 28.93 -4.28
C GLU A 183 15.92 30.15 -3.85
N SER A 184 15.74 30.58 -2.60
CA SER A 184 16.65 31.48 -1.90
C SER A 184 17.53 30.71 -0.91
N ASP A 185 18.45 31.42 -0.26
CA ASP A 185 19.36 30.83 0.72
C ASP A 185 18.64 30.38 2.01
N ASP A 186 17.53 31.03 2.33
CA ASP A 186 16.76 30.86 3.57
C ASP A 186 15.39 30.20 3.38
N GLN A 187 14.83 30.26 2.18
CA GLN A 187 13.52 29.68 1.88
C GLN A 187 13.39 29.18 0.44
N ILE A 188 12.35 28.40 0.21
CA ILE A 188 11.95 27.91 -1.10
C ILE A 188 10.49 28.34 -1.28
N LYS A 189 10.25 29.22 -2.24
CA LYS A 189 8.92 29.73 -2.56
C LYS A 189 8.34 28.93 -3.71
N ALA A 190 7.16 28.34 -3.51
CA ALA A 190 6.43 27.66 -4.58
C ALA A 190 5.03 28.25 -4.75
N VAL A 191 4.70 28.58 -5.99
CA VAL A 191 3.42 29.19 -6.36
C VAL A 191 2.93 28.66 -7.70
N ILE A 192 1.65 28.81 -7.98
CA ILE A 192 1.09 28.61 -9.31
C ILE A 192 0.98 29.98 -9.97
N ASP A 193 1.71 30.18 -11.06
CA ASP A 193 1.89 31.45 -11.76
C ASP A 193 0.71 31.75 -12.69
N VAL A 194 -0.50 31.79 -12.10
CA VAL A 194 -1.75 32.17 -12.75
C VAL A 194 -2.62 32.98 -11.79
N ASP A 195 -3.25 34.03 -12.30
CA ASP A 195 -4.12 34.96 -11.55
C ASP A 195 -5.56 34.45 -11.36
N VAL A 196 -5.98 33.47 -12.18
CA VAL A 196 -7.30 32.85 -12.15
C VAL A 196 -7.31 31.53 -11.39
N PRO A 197 -8.20 31.34 -10.39
CA PRO A 197 -8.27 30.12 -9.59
C PRO A 197 -8.17 28.84 -10.41
N CYS A 198 -7.24 27.96 -10.04
CA CYS A 198 -7.10 26.68 -10.71
C CYS A 198 -8.43 25.92 -10.67
N PRO A 199 -8.95 25.47 -11.82
CA PRO A 199 -10.22 24.78 -11.86
C PRO A 199 -10.12 23.49 -11.04
N GLU A 200 -11.18 23.15 -10.31
CA GLU A 200 -11.23 21.86 -9.62
C GLU A 200 -11.06 20.73 -10.64
N ASP A 201 -10.22 19.75 -10.29
CA ASP A 201 -9.98 18.57 -11.11
C ASP A 201 -9.83 17.35 -10.19
N SER A 202 -10.22 16.17 -10.69
CA SER A 202 -9.93 14.91 -10.01
C SER A 202 -8.45 14.54 -10.15
N ASN A 203 -7.74 15.16 -11.08
CA ASN A 203 -6.39 14.79 -11.47
C ASN A 203 -5.38 15.78 -10.90
N MET A 204 -4.40 15.25 -10.18
CA MET A 204 -3.26 15.96 -9.62
C MET A 204 -2.00 15.61 -10.40
N SER A 205 -1.14 16.60 -10.58
CA SER A 205 0.17 16.44 -11.17
C SER A 205 1.24 16.62 -10.13
N MET A 206 2.19 15.69 -10.11
CA MET A 206 3.35 15.71 -9.24
C MET A 206 4.57 16.18 -10.01
N THR A 207 5.11 17.32 -9.59
CA THR A 207 6.37 17.84 -10.11
C THR A 207 7.50 17.48 -9.16
N ALA A 208 8.54 16.83 -9.70
CA ALA A 208 9.76 16.53 -8.97
C ALA A 208 10.73 17.72 -9.06
N ILE A 209 11.18 18.19 -7.89
CA ILE A 209 12.11 19.31 -7.77
C ILE A 209 13.41 18.80 -7.18
N LYS A 210 14.50 19.09 -7.89
CA LYS A 210 15.87 18.91 -7.39
C LYS A 210 16.35 20.24 -6.85
N LEU A 211 16.63 20.29 -5.56
CA LEU A 211 17.06 21.53 -4.93
C LEU A 211 18.54 21.79 -5.21
N LYS A 212 18.89 23.06 -5.41
CA LYS A 212 20.30 23.48 -5.57
C LYS A 212 21.13 23.25 -4.31
N LYS A 213 20.47 23.33 -3.15
CA LYS A 213 21.04 23.05 -1.81
C LYS A 213 20.14 22.04 -1.08
N PRO A 214 20.61 21.33 -0.06
CA PRO A 214 19.73 20.50 0.78
C PRO A 214 18.63 21.35 1.43
N LEU A 215 17.43 20.79 1.67
CA LEU A 215 16.35 21.51 2.33
C LEU A 215 16.80 22.10 3.68
N GLY A 216 17.44 21.29 4.53
CA GLY A 216 17.97 21.73 5.82
C GLY A 216 16.89 22.41 6.67
N ASP A 217 17.22 23.60 7.20
CA ASP A 217 16.30 24.44 7.98
C ASP A 217 15.50 25.43 7.11
N ARG A 218 15.65 25.38 5.77
CA ARG A 218 14.94 26.30 4.87
C ARG A 218 13.45 26.03 4.90
N LYS A 219 12.67 27.11 4.92
CA LYS A 219 11.20 27.01 4.92
C LYS A 219 10.69 26.80 3.50
N LEU A 220 9.68 25.93 3.33
CA LEU A 220 8.88 25.91 2.12
C LEU A 220 7.66 26.81 2.31
N VAL A 221 7.58 27.85 1.49
CA VAL A 221 6.54 28.87 1.59
C VAL A 221 5.83 29.06 0.26
N THR A 222 4.65 29.67 0.32
CA THR A 222 3.86 30.04 -0.86
C THR A 222 3.56 31.54 -0.84
N VAL A 223 2.47 31.98 -1.47
CA VAL A 223 1.99 33.36 -1.48
C VAL A 223 1.98 33.94 -0.05
N ASP A 224 2.43 35.19 0.08
CA ASP A 224 2.56 35.91 1.36
C ASP A 224 3.41 35.20 2.42
N ASP A 225 4.43 34.45 1.98
CA ASP A 225 5.35 33.66 2.83
C ASP A 225 4.63 32.65 3.74
N GLN A 226 3.41 32.24 3.36
CA GLN A 226 2.65 31.24 4.11
C GLN A 226 3.30 29.87 3.98
N PRO A 227 3.40 29.08 5.07
CA PRO A 227 4.03 27.78 5.02
C PRO A 227 3.20 26.79 4.18
N ILE A 228 3.87 26.02 3.33
CA ILE A 228 3.24 24.91 2.60
C ILE A 228 3.11 23.72 3.55
N THR A 229 2.03 22.95 3.44
CA THR A 229 1.81 21.80 4.31
C THR A 229 2.64 20.59 3.84
N ARG A 230 3.50 20.06 4.71
CA ARG A 230 4.26 18.82 4.44
C ARG A 230 3.35 17.61 4.58
N ILE A 231 3.31 16.77 3.55
CA ILE A 231 2.71 15.44 3.57
C ILE A 231 3.81 14.41 3.84
N ASN A 232 3.53 13.46 4.72
CA ASN A 232 4.36 12.27 4.92
C ASN A 232 3.58 11.00 4.58
N PRO A 233 3.69 10.49 3.34
CA PRO A 233 2.92 9.34 2.90
C PRO A 233 3.66 8.01 3.04
N ASP A 234 4.91 8.01 3.51
CA ASP A 234 5.65 6.78 3.78
C ASP A 234 5.08 6.12 5.03
N MET A 235 4.02 5.35 4.82
CA MET A 235 3.44 4.53 5.87
C MET A 235 4.46 3.47 6.30
N ASP A 236 4.67 3.35 7.61
CA ASP A 236 5.56 2.36 8.26
C ASP A 236 5.49 0.97 7.61
N SER A 237 6.58 0.20 7.58
CA SER A 237 6.45 -1.19 7.11
C SER A 237 5.51 -2.00 8.01
N TRP A 238 4.83 -3.03 7.50
CA TRP A 238 4.00 -3.90 8.36
C TRP A 238 4.79 -4.50 9.52
N PHE A 239 6.05 -4.87 9.28
CA PHE A 239 6.95 -5.31 10.33
C PHE A 239 7.20 -4.22 11.38
N THR A 240 7.34 -2.97 10.95
CA THR A 240 7.45 -1.80 11.85
C THR A 240 6.16 -1.59 12.65
N VAL A 241 4.99 -1.73 12.04
CA VAL A 241 3.69 -1.62 12.73
C VAL A 241 3.48 -2.75 13.72
N LEU A 242 3.74 -4.00 13.32
CA LEU A 242 3.70 -5.16 14.23
C LEU A 242 4.67 -4.97 15.40
N LYS A 243 5.89 -4.51 15.11
CA LYS A 243 6.88 -4.20 16.16
C LYS A 243 6.35 -3.13 17.09
N LYS A 244 5.83 -2.02 16.57
CA LYS A 244 5.22 -0.93 17.37
C LYS A 244 4.05 -1.43 18.22
N LEU A 245 3.14 -2.23 17.66
CA LEU A 245 2.02 -2.83 18.39
C LEU A 245 2.50 -3.78 19.48
N ALA A 246 3.54 -4.58 19.23
CA ALA A 246 4.11 -5.50 20.20
C ALA A 246 4.91 -4.79 21.31
N THR A 247 5.50 -3.63 21.01
CA THR A 247 6.29 -2.83 21.96
C THR A 247 5.49 -1.72 22.64
N GLY A 248 4.20 -1.55 22.31
CA GLY A 248 3.32 -0.55 22.94
C GLY A 248 3.37 0.86 22.34
N GLY A 249 4.09 1.07 21.25
CA GLY A 249 4.20 2.37 20.57
C GLY A 249 5.10 3.36 21.29
#